data_AF-A0A6A8DLS9-F1
#
_entry.id   AF-A0A6A8DLS9-F1
#
_cell.length_a   1.000
_cell.length_b   1.000
_cell.length_c   1.000
_cell.angle_alpha   90.00
_cell.angle_beta   90.00
_cell.angle_gamma   90.00
#
_symmetry.space_group_name_H-M   'P 1'
#
loop_
_entity.id
_entity.type
_entity.pdbx_description
1 polymer ?
#
loop_
_entity_poly.entity_id
_entity_poly.type
_entity_poly.pdbx_seq_one_letter_code
_entity_poly.pdbx_strand_id
1 'polypeptide(L)'
;MVEIEGKTYEIIENVKDGFQEEPFTERYSEILNKYDFIVGDWGYEQLRLKGFYDDQNPKAAFDTKISTLDDYLYEYCNFGCAYFVIKRIY
;
A
#
# COMPACT_ATOMS: atom_id res chain seq x y z
N MET A 1 -4.40 -12.37 -5.75
CA MET A 1 -3.69 -12.55 -4.46
C MET A 1 -2.21 -12.51 -4.76
N VAL A 2 -1.42 -12.00 -3.82
CA VAL A 2 0.02 -11.79 -3.95
C VAL A 2 0.69 -12.41 -2.75
N GLU A 3 1.73 -13.21 -2.96
CA GLU A 3 2.50 -13.84 -1.87
C GLU A 3 3.90 -13.25 -1.84
N ILE A 4 4.32 -12.72 -0.70
CA ILE A 4 5.65 -12.14 -0.52
C ILE A 4 6.10 -12.29 0.93
N GLU A 5 7.35 -12.73 1.14
CA GLU A 5 7.95 -12.95 2.47
C GLU A 5 7.06 -13.80 3.42
N GLY A 6 6.40 -14.83 2.87
CA GLY A 6 5.51 -15.71 3.63
C GLY A 6 4.22 -15.02 4.12
N LYS A 7 3.85 -13.89 3.52
CA LYS A 7 2.58 -13.20 3.74
C LYS A 7 1.75 -13.23 2.47
N THR A 8 0.45 -13.42 2.64
CA THR A 8 -0.50 -13.36 1.54
C THR A 8 -1.28 -12.05 1.62
N TYR A 9 -1.42 -11.41 0.46
CA TYR A 9 -2.14 -10.17 0.30
C TYR A 9 -3.22 -10.30 -0.78
N GLU A 10 -4.35 -9.65 -0.55
CA GLU A 10 -5.41 -9.45 -1.53
C GLU A 10 -5.29 -8.04 -2.12
N ILE A 11 -5.37 -7.92 -3.44
CA ILE A 11 -5.46 -6.62 -4.11
C ILE A 11 -6.90 -6.16 -3.97
N ILE A 12 -7.12 -5.13 -3.15
CA ILE A 12 -8.46 -4.57 -2.91
C ILE A 12 -8.74 -3.38 -3.83
N GLU A 13 -7.70 -2.74 -4.34
CA GLU A 13 -7.81 -1.63 -5.28
C GLU A 13 -6.60 -1.60 -6.22
N ASN A 14 -6.85 -1.36 -7.51
CA ASN A 14 -5.82 -1.22 -8.52
C ASN A 14 -6.24 -0.16 -9.54
N VAL A 15 -5.67 1.03 -9.43
CA VAL A 15 -6.00 2.18 -10.26
C VAL A 15 -4.94 2.35 -11.33
N LYS A 16 -5.39 2.40 -12.59
CA LYS A 16 -4.53 2.56 -13.79
C LYS A 16 -3.43 1.49 -13.90
N ASP A 17 -3.77 0.25 -13.55
CA ASP A 17 -2.84 -0.89 -13.57
C ASP A 17 -1.56 -0.61 -12.74
N GLY A 18 -1.71 0.12 -11.63
CA GLY A 18 -0.61 0.51 -10.75
C GLY A 18 0.07 -0.68 -10.06
N PHE A 19 -0.62 -1.80 -9.85
CA PHE A 19 0.02 -2.99 -9.30
C PHE A 19 0.86 -3.70 -10.36
N GLN A 20 2.18 -3.72 -10.14
CA GLN A 20 3.14 -4.46 -10.96
C GLN A 20 4.00 -5.33 -10.03
N GLU A 21 3.97 -6.65 -10.24
CA GLU A 21 4.55 -7.63 -9.32
C GLU A 21 6.07 -7.48 -9.14
N GLU A 22 6.80 -7.26 -10.24
CA GLU A 22 8.26 -7.12 -10.22
C GLU A 22 8.70 -5.86 -9.44
N PRO A 23 8.24 -4.63 -9.78
CA PRO A 23 8.54 -3.44 -8.98
C PRO A 23 8.08 -3.53 -7.53
N PHE A 24 6.91 -4.14 -7.27
CA PHE A 24 6.42 -4.33 -5.91
C PHE A 24 7.39 -5.20 -5.11
N THR A 25 7.80 -6.34 -5.66
CA THR A 25 8.73 -7.28 -5.02
C THR A 25 10.08 -6.62 -4.75
N GLU A 26 10.62 -5.87 -5.72
CA GLU A 26 11.90 -5.16 -5.56
C GLU A 26 11.88 -4.07 -4.49
N ARG A 27 10.75 -3.36 -4.34
CA ARG A 27 10.59 -2.28 -3.35
C ARG A 27 10.12 -2.78 -1.99
N TYR A 28 9.68 -4.04 -1.90
CA TYR A 28 9.17 -4.60 -0.67
C TYR A 28 10.24 -4.63 0.42
N SER A 29 9.83 -4.39 1.65
CA SER A 29 10.69 -4.49 2.82
C SER A 29 9.93 -5.17 3.96
N GLU A 30 10.61 -6.04 4.71
CA GLU A 30 10.02 -6.74 5.85
C GLU A 30 9.41 -5.79 6.90
N ILE A 31 9.86 -4.53 6.98
CA ILE A 31 9.25 -3.54 7.87
C ILE A 31 7.76 -3.30 7.56
N LEU A 32 7.32 -3.59 6.33
CA LEU A 32 5.93 -3.50 5.91
C LEU A 32 5.07 -4.62 6.51
N ASN A 33 5.68 -5.73 6.95
CA ASN A 33 4.97 -6.87 7.55
C ASN A 33 4.21 -6.52 8.83
N LYS A 34 4.42 -5.35 9.44
CA LYS A 34 3.66 -4.94 10.63
C LYS A 34 2.29 -4.35 10.31
N TYR A 35 2.09 -3.87 9.08
CA TYR A 35 0.87 -3.17 8.66
C TYR A 35 -0.19 -4.15 8.14
N ASP A 36 -1.44 -3.70 8.15
CA ASP A 36 -2.57 -4.48 7.65
C ASP A 36 -2.81 -4.23 6.15
N PHE A 37 -2.42 -3.05 5.67
CA PHE A 37 -2.51 -2.62 4.29
C PHE A 37 -1.16 -2.10 3.81
N ILE A 38 -0.87 -2.32 2.53
CA ILE A 38 0.24 -1.68 1.84
C ILE A 38 -0.34 -0.95 0.64
N VAL A 39 0.01 0.32 0.52
CA VAL A 39 -0.33 1.19 -0.59
C VAL A 39 0.92 1.36 -1.43
N GLY A 40 0.80 1.08 -2.71
CA GLY A 40 1.83 1.40 -3.68
C GLY A 40 1.36 2.53 -4.58
N ASP A 41 2.11 3.62 -4.64
CA ASP A 41 1.79 4.77 -5.48
C ASP A 41 2.99 5.16 -6.36
N TRP A 42 2.69 5.65 -7.56
CA TRP A 42 3.70 5.98 -8.57
C TRP A 42 3.95 7.49 -8.63
N GLY A 43 5.03 7.93 -7.98
CA GLY A 43 5.52 9.31 -8.06
C GLY A 43 6.75 9.40 -8.95
N TYR A 44 6.71 10.24 -9.99
CA TYR A 44 7.84 10.43 -10.93
C TYR A 44 8.40 9.10 -11.47
N GLU A 45 7.51 8.19 -11.87
CA GLU A 45 7.83 6.83 -12.38
C GLU A 45 8.53 5.92 -11.36
N GLN A 46 8.55 6.29 -10.08
CA GLN A 46 9.08 5.46 -9.01
C GLN A 46 7.95 4.96 -8.12
N LEU A 47 7.92 3.63 -7.91
CA LEU A 47 7.02 3.02 -6.97
C LEU A 47 7.45 3.33 -5.52
N ARG A 48 6.53 3.89 -4.76
CA ARG A 48 6.67 4.10 -3.30
C ARG A 48 5.72 3.15 -2.61
N LEU A 49 6.19 2.49 -1.55
CA LEU A 49 5.36 1.65 -0.70
C LEU A 49 5.18 2.30 0.66
N LYS A 50 3.94 2.44 1.09
CA LYS A 50 3.60 2.91 2.44
C LYS A 50 2.65 1.93 3.11
N GLY A 51 2.93 1.64 4.37
CA GLY A 51 2.09 0.77 5.18
C GLY A 51 1.04 1.54 5.96
N PHE A 52 -0.16 0.96 6.05
CA PHE A 52 -1.29 1.49 6.81
C PHE A 52 -1.89 0.39 7.69
N TYR A 53 -2.36 0.78 8.86
CA TYR A 53 -3.10 -0.09 9.76
C TYR A 53 -4.60 0.01 9.49
N ASP A 54 -5.31 -1.06 9.84
CA ASP A 54 -6.75 -0.99 9.99
C ASP A 54 -7.13 0.06 11.05
N ASP A 55 -8.24 0.77 10.84
CA ASP A 55 -8.69 1.83 11.75
C ASP A 55 -8.92 1.34 13.18
N GLN A 56 -9.25 0.04 13.33
CA GLN A 56 -9.46 -0.63 14.61
C GLN A 56 -8.17 -1.15 15.25
N ASN A 57 -7.03 -1.10 14.55
CA ASN A 57 -5.78 -1.62 15.08
C ASN A 57 -5.26 -0.69 16.20
N PRO A 58 -4.99 -1.23 17.41
CA PRO A 58 -4.52 -0.41 18.54
C PRO A 58 -3.14 0.22 18.31
N LYS A 59 -2.38 -0.25 17.31
CA LYS A 59 -1.08 0.33 16.91
C LYS A 59 -1.22 1.49 15.93
N ALA A 60 -2.43 1.79 15.44
CA ALA A 60 -2.66 2.81 14.43
C ALA A 60 -2.56 4.22 15.03
N ALA A 61 -1.47 4.91 14.72
CA ALA A 61 -1.41 6.37 14.83
C ALA A 61 -2.31 6.99 13.75
N PHE A 62 -2.84 8.19 13.99
CA PHE A 62 -3.84 8.83 13.11
C PHE A 62 -3.42 8.87 11.63
N ASP A 63 -2.17 9.23 11.35
CA ASP A 63 -1.56 9.36 10.01
C ASP A 63 -1.21 8.02 9.33
N THR A 64 -1.39 6.91 10.04
CA THR A 64 -1.12 5.55 9.54
C THR A 64 -2.38 4.72 9.42
N LYS A 65 -3.56 5.32 9.57
CA LYS A 65 -4.85 4.66 9.42
C LYS A 65 -5.26 4.58 7.96
N ILE A 66 -5.86 3.47 7.55
CA ILE A 66 -6.33 3.32 6.17
C ILE A 66 -7.41 4.36 5.82
N SER A 67 -8.17 4.87 6.78
CA SER A 67 -9.10 5.99 6.57
C SER A 67 -8.44 7.29 6.10
N THR A 68 -7.14 7.49 6.31
CA THR A 68 -6.41 8.68 5.84
C THR A 68 -5.73 8.44 4.49
N LEU A 69 -6.08 7.37 3.78
CA LEU A 69 -5.50 7.04 2.47
C LEU A 69 -5.77 8.14 1.44
N ASP A 70 -6.99 8.65 1.36
CA ASP A 70 -7.35 9.66 0.37
C ASP A 70 -6.53 10.95 0.55
N ASP A 71 -6.32 11.37 1.80
CA ASP A 71 -5.46 12.52 2.14
C ASP A 71 -4.01 12.26 1.72
N TYR A 72 -3.50 11.05 2.00
CA TYR A 72 -2.16 10.65 1.58
C TYR A 72 -2.01 10.66 0.05
N LEU A 73 -2.96 10.08 -0.68
CA LEU A 73 -2.91 10.10 -2.14
C LEU A 73 -3.01 11.52 -2.66
N TYR A 74 -3.88 12.35 -2.12
CA TYR A 74 -4.00 13.75 -2.54
C TYR A 74 -2.72 14.57 -2.32
N GLU A 75 -2.04 14.35 -1.18
CA GLU A 75 -0.81 15.08 -0.84
C GLU A 75 0.43 14.57 -1.61
N TYR A 76 0.53 13.26 -1.83
CA TYR A 76 1.76 12.64 -2.37
C TYR A 76 1.61 12.11 -3.80
N CYS A 77 0.44 11.63 -4.19
CA CYS A 77 0.12 11.02 -5.49
C CYS A 77 -0.72 12.02 -6.30
N ASN A 78 -0.03 12.95 -6.97
CA ASN A 78 -0.60 13.99 -7.84
C ASN A 78 -1.80 13.51 -8.67
N PHE A 79 -2.72 14.42 -9.04
CA PHE A 79 -3.94 14.10 -9.80
C PHE A 79 -3.70 13.09 -10.95
N GLY A 80 -4.37 11.95 -10.86
CA GLY A 80 -4.29 10.90 -11.87
C GLY A 80 -3.04 10.01 -11.78
N CYS A 81 -2.30 10.02 -10.69
CA CYS A 81 -1.25 9.05 -10.41
C CYS A 81 -1.82 7.62 -10.32
N ALA A 82 -1.05 6.64 -10.78
CA ALA A 82 -1.41 5.22 -10.65
C ALA A 82 -1.09 4.78 -9.22
N TYR A 83 -1.95 3.95 -8.64
CA TYR A 83 -1.71 3.37 -7.32
C TYR A 83 -2.46 2.06 -7.16
N PHE A 84 -2.10 1.32 -6.13
CA PHE A 84 -2.79 0.13 -5.71
C PHE A 84 -2.84 0.05 -4.19
N VAL A 85 -3.80 -0.72 -3.70
CA VAL A 85 -3.92 -1.05 -2.28
C VAL A 85 -4.03 -2.56 -2.16
N ILE A 86 -3.15 -3.14 -1.36
CA ILE A 86 -3.21 -4.54 -0.98
C ILE A 86 -3.48 -4.67 0.51
N LYS A 87 -4.33 -5.62 0.89
CA LYS A 87 -4.68 -5.95 2.27
C LYS A 87 -4.11 -7.30 2.63
N ARG A 88 -3.46 -7.40 3.79
CA ARG A 88 -2.99 -8.69 4.29
C ARG A 88 -4.20 -9.58 4.61
N ILE A 89 -4.15 -10.81 4.09
CA ILE A 89 -5.10 -11.87 4.45
C ILE A 89 -4.39 -12.86 5.39
N TYR A 90 -5.12 -13.34 6.39
CA TYR A 90 -4.64 -14.26 7.42
C TYR A 90 -5.15 -15.67 7.17
#